data_AF-A0A953WAE6-F1
#
_entry.id   AF-A0A953WAE6-F1
#
_cell.length_a   1.000
_cell.length_b   1.000
_cell.length_c   1.000
_cell.angle_alpha   90.00
_cell.angle_beta   90.00
_cell.angle_gamma   90.00
#
_symmetry.space_group_name_H-M   'P 1'
#
loop_
_entity.id
_entity.type
_entity.pdbx_description
1 polymer ?
#
loop_
_entity_poly.entity_id
_entity_poly.type
_entity_poly.pdbx_seq_one_letter_code
_entity_poly.pdbx_strand_id
1 'polypeptide(L)'
;MSAPSIRPCFSPSIVSSQAIGTGFRFICCIAIQPNYLTTETDRRTIVEGVKIARRIAGERPLSGKITDEMRPGRAAVDEAALLDWVRSSATTIYHPTGTAAM
;
A
#
# COMPACT_ATOMS: atom_id res chain seq x y z
N MET A 1 -21.07 9.79 -19.84
CA MET A 1 -20.34 8.74 -19.09
C MET A 1 -18.93 9.24 -18.87
N SER A 2 -18.66 9.83 -17.70
CA SER A 2 -17.37 10.46 -17.38
C SER A 2 -16.44 9.40 -16.78
N ALA A 3 -15.25 9.24 -17.34
CA ALA A 3 -14.25 8.30 -16.84
C ALA A 3 -13.82 8.69 -15.41
N PRO A 4 -13.66 7.72 -14.48
CA PRO A 4 -13.17 8.02 -13.14
C PRO A 4 -11.73 8.53 -13.26
N SER A 5 -11.49 9.77 -12.81
CA SER A 5 -10.14 10.34 -12.76
C SER A 5 -9.30 9.50 -11.80
N ILE A 6 -8.36 8.72 -12.34
CA ILE A 6 -7.31 8.06 -11.57
C ILE A 6 -6.42 9.20 -11.07
N ARG A 7 -6.63 9.64 -9.83
CA ARG A 7 -5.69 10.56 -9.19
C ARG A 7 -4.39 9.79 -8.96
N PRO A 8 -3.23 10.28 -9.43
CA PRO A 8 -1.97 9.64 -9.13
C PRO A 8 -1.77 9.62 -7.60
N CYS A 9 -1.49 8.44 -7.04
CA CYS A 9 -1.30 8.26 -5.60
C CYS A 9 -0.10 9.07 -5.07
N PHE A 10 0.85 9.41 -5.94
CA PHE A 10 2.00 10.24 -5.60
C PHE A 10 1.70 11.73 -5.78
N SER A 11 1.18 12.36 -4.74
CA SER A 11 1.23 13.82 -4.62
C SER A 11 2.51 14.18 -3.87
N PRO A 12 3.45 14.93 -4.47
CA PRO A 12 4.53 15.56 -3.72
C PRO A 12 3.93 16.69 -2.87
N SER A 13 3.35 16.34 -1.73
CA SER A 13 2.91 17.32 -0.74
C SER A 13 4.11 17.68 0.12
N ILE A 14 4.62 18.91 -0.05
CA ILE A 14 5.55 19.52 0.91
C ILE A 14 4.77 19.76 2.19
N VAL A 15 4.83 18.82 3.13
CA VAL A 15 4.41 19.05 4.52
C VAL A 15 5.63 18.99 5.41
N SER A 16 6.31 20.13 5.52
CA SER A 16 6.81 20.60 6.82
C SER A 16 6.85 22.13 6.79
N SER A 17 5.87 22.78 7.42
CA SER A 17 6.11 24.11 7.95
C SER A 17 6.78 23.91 9.32
N GLN A 18 8.10 23.80 9.33
CA GLN A 18 8.86 24.19 10.52
C GLN A 18 9.48 25.55 10.22
N ALA A 19 8.91 26.59 10.83
CA ALA A 19 9.56 27.88 10.90
C ALA A 19 10.79 27.72 11.82
N ILE A 20 11.99 27.78 11.24
CA ILE A 20 13.22 28.00 12.00
C ILE A 20 13.94 29.14 11.31
N GLY A 21 14.18 30.21 12.07
CA GLY A 21 14.80 31.44 11.63
C GLY A 21 16.17 31.22 10.97
N THR A 22 16.42 32.03 9.94
CA THR A 22 17.73 32.49 9.45
C THR A 22 18.92 31.56 9.71
N GLY A 23 19.13 30.63 8.78
CA GLY A 23 20.38 29.86 8.69
C GLY A 23 20.23 28.73 7.68
N PHE A 24 20.91 28.84 6.53
CA PHE A 24 20.93 27.84 5.46
C PHE A 24 21.29 26.45 6.04
N ARG A 25 20.31 25.55 6.08
CA ARG A 25 20.51 24.15 6.48
C ARG A 25 20.31 23.30 5.23
N PHE A 26 21.42 22.85 4.63
CA PHE A 26 21.47 21.87 3.55
C PHE A 26 21.08 20.46 4.05
N ILE A 27 19.88 20.32 4.57
CA ILE A 27 19.22 19.03 4.77
C ILE A 27 17.84 19.17 4.14
N CYS A 28 17.82 19.01 2.81
CA CYS A 28 16.58 18.89 2.07
C CYS A 28 16.06 17.46 2.23
N CYS A 29 15.34 17.20 3.31
CA CYS A 29 14.51 16.00 3.38
C CYS A 29 13.25 16.26 2.58
N ILE A 30 13.18 15.75 1.34
CA ILE A 30 11.95 15.79 0.56
C ILE A 30 10.90 14.90 1.20
N ALA A 31 9.72 15.45 1.48
CA ALA A 31 8.59 14.67 2.00
C ALA A 31 7.99 13.84 0.87
N ILE A 32 7.94 12.52 1.04
CA ILE A 32 7.32 11.58 0.11
C ILE A 32 6.02 11.07 0.73
N GLN A 33 4.88 11.37 0.11
CA GLN A 33 3.55 10.99 0.58
C GLN A 33 2.78 10.24 -0.53
N PRO A 34 2.84 8.89 -0.54
CA PRO A 34 2.26 8.07 -1.59
C PRO A 34 0.75 7.81 -1.45
N ASN A 35 0.11 8.31 -0.38
CA ASN A 35 -1.33 8.18 -0.12
C ASN A 35 -1.88 6.74 -0.27
N TYR A 36 -1.12 5.72 0.15
CA TYR A 36 -1.52 4.31 0.04
C TYR A 36 -2.89 4.06 0.68
N LEU A 37 -3.69 3.18 0.04
CA LEU A 37 -4.98 2.71 0.54
C LEU A 37 -6.05 3.81 0.72
N THR A 38 -5.83 5.01 0.18
CA THR A 38 -6.79 6.13 0.29
C THR A 38 -8.06 5.85 -0.52
N THR A 39 -7.95 5.16 -1.67
CA THR A 39 -9.11 4.85 -2.50
C THR A 39 -9.79 3.54 -2.06
N GLU A 40 -11.10 3.43 -2.29
CA GLU A 40 -11.84 2.18 -2.06
C GLU A 40 -11.33 1.05 -2.96
N THR A 41 -10.98 1.39 -4.20
CA THR A 41 -10.44 0.42 -5.17
C THR A 41 -9.15 -0.21 -4.67
N ASP A 42 -8.22 0.58 -4.13
CA ASP A 42 -6.95 0.06 -3.59
C ASP A 42 -7.20 -0.92 -2.44
N ARG A 43 -8.11 -0.55 -1.51
CA ARG A 43 -8.47 -1.36 -0.34
C ARG A 43 -9.13 -2.68 -0.74
N ARG A 44 -10.06 -2.67 -1.71
CA ARG A 44 -10.69 -3.90 -2.22
C ARG A 44 -9.70 -4.78 -2.97
N THR A 45 -8.90 -4.17 -3.85
CA THR A 45 -7.95 -4.89 -4.71
C THR A 45 -6.94 -5.66 -3.88
N ILE A 46 -6.39 -5.02 -2.84
CA ILE A 46 -5.37 -5.67 -2.01
C ILE A 46 -5.95 -6.78 -1.13
N VAL A 47 -7.16 -6.59 -0.58
CA VAL A 47 -7.86 -7.63 0.20
C VAL A 47 -8.17 -8.85 -0.68
N GLU A 48 -8.70 -8.63 -1.89
CA GLU A 48 -8.92 -9.72 -2.85
C GLU A 48 -7.61 -10.39 -3.27
N GLY A 49 -6.53 -9.63 -3.44
CA GLY A 49 -5.20 -10.18 -3.69
C GLY A 49 -4.74 -11.16 -2.61
N VAL A 50 -4.96 -10.83 -1.33
CA VAL A 50 -4.64 -11.73 -0.21
C VAL A 50 -5.49 -13.00 -0.24
N LYS A 51 -6.80 -12.88 -0.51
CA LYS A 51 -7.70 -14.05 -0.64
C LYS A 51 -7.26 -14.95 -1.80
N ILE A 52 -6.88 -14.37 -2.94
CA ILE A 52 -6.37 -15.13 -4.09
C ILE A 52 -5.07 -15.84 -3.73
N ALA A 53 -4.13 -15.17 -3.06
CA ALA A 53 -2.88 -15.78 -2.62
C ALA A 53 -3.12 -17.00 -1.70
N ARG A 54 -4.05 -16.88 -0.75
CA ARG A 54 -4.47 -18.00 0.11
C ARG A 54 -5.08 -19.15 -0.68
N ARG A 55 -5.95 -18.85 -1.64
CA ARG A 55 -6.53 -19.88 -2.52
C ARG A 55 -5.44 -20.61 -3.29
N ILE A 56 -4.52 -19.90 -3.93
CA ILE A 56 -3.41 -20.49 -4.69
C ILE A 56 -2.53 -21.38 -3.79
N ALA A 57 -2.24 -20.94 -2.56
CA ALA A 57 -1.50 -21.74 -1.58
C ALA A 57 -2.21 -23.05 -1.21
N GLY A 58 -3.54 -23.07 -1.22
CA GLY A 58 -4.37 -24.25 -0.95
C GLY A 58 -4.52 -25.22 -2.13
N GLU A 59 -4.06 -24.86 -3.33
CA GLU A 59 -4.19 -25.70 -4.52
C GLU A 59 -3.01 -26.68 -4.70
N ARG A 60 -3.24 -27.78 -5.42
CA ARG A 60 -2.16 -28.69 -5.82
C ARG A 60 -1.27 -28.01 -6.88
N PRO A 61 0.07 -28.19 -6.85
CA PRO A 61 0.82 -29.08 -5.96
C PRO A 61 1.29 -28.45 -4.65
N LEU A 62 0.99 -27.17 -4.41
CA LEU A 62 1.48 -26.40 -3.26
C LEU A 62 0.90 -26.87 -1.93
N SER A 63 -0.35 -27.33 -1.91
CA SER A 63 -1.04 -27.75 -0.70
C SER A 63 -0.35 -28.88 0.08
N GLY A 64 0.46 -29.71 -0.58
CA GLY A 64 1.28 -30.75 0.08
C GLY A 64 2.67 -30.28 0.53
N LYS A 65 3.04 -29.02 0.26
CA LYS A 65 4.34 -28.42 0.57
C LYS A 65 4.25 -27.29 1.61
N ILE A 66 3.09 -26.68 1.75
CA ILE A 66 2.84 -25.60 2.70
C ILE A 66 2.35 -26.22 4.02
N THR A 67 3.13 -26.05 5.09
CA THR A 67 2.78 -26.59 6.41
C THR A 67 1.76 -25.71 7.13
N ASP A 68 1.96 -24.39 7.11
CA ASP A 68 1.05 -23.44 7.72
C ASP A 68 1.18 -22.03 7.13
N GLU A 69 0.16 -21.19 7.32
CA GLU A 69 0.16 -19.79 6.91
C GLU A 69 0.75 -18.90 8.02
N MET A 70 1.89 -18.28 7.76
CA MET A 70 2.56 -17.40 8.74
C MET A 70 1.92 -16.01 8.82
N ARG A 71 1.52 -15.41 7.69
CA ARG A 71 0.94 -14.06 7.61
C ARG A 71 -0.10 -14.02 6.48
N PRO A 72 -1.26 -13.36 6.65
CA PRO A 72 -1.80 -12.76 7.88
C PRO A 72 -2.00 -13.74 9.05
N GLY A 73 -2.07 -15.04 8.74
CA GLY A 73 -2.39 -16.08 9.70
C GLY A 73 -3.89 -16.34 9.77
N ARG A 74 -4.25 -17.49 10.34
CA ARG A 74 -5.62 -18.05 10.30
C ARG A 74 -6.68 -17.18 11.02
N ALA A 75 -6.27 -16.28 11.90
CA ALA A 75 -7.17 -15.43 12.68
C ALA A 75 -7.81 -14.30 11.85
N ALA A 76 -7.17 -13.85 10.75
CA ALA A 76 -7.74 -12.82 9.89
C ALA A 76 -8.66 -13.47 8.85
N VAL A 77 -9.95 -13.62 9.17
CA VAL A 77 -10.91 -14.37 8.35
C VAL A 77 -11.83 -13.47 7.51
N ASP A 78 -12.15 -12.28 8.04
CA ASP A 78 -13.02 -11.30 7.37
C ASP A 78 -12.22 -10.22 6.63
N GLU A 79 -12.92 -9.45 5.79
CA GLU A 79 -12.30 -8.39 4.98
C GLU A 79 -11.72 -7.26 5.83
N ALA A 80 -12.33 -6.95 6.98
CA ALA A 80 -11.88 -5.88 7.85
C ALA A 80 -10.55 -6.24 8.50
N ALA A 81 -10.44 -7.46 9.04
CA ALA A 81 -9.22 -8.01 9.62
C ALA A 81 -8.10 -8.12 8.58
N LEU A 82 -8.44 -8.53 7.34
CA LEU A 82 -7.47 -8.55 6.25
C LEU A 82 -6.98 -7.14 5.90
N LEU A 83 -7.89 -6.17 5.80
CA LEU A 83 -7.52 -4.79 5.50
C LEU A 83 -6.68 -4.16 6.61
N ASP A 84 -7.01 -4.43 7.88
CA ASP A 84 -6.23 -3.94 9.01
C ASP A 84 -4.84 -4.57 9.07
N TRP A 85 -4.73 -5.86 8.75
CA TRP A 85 -3.42 -6.49 8.54
C TRP A 85 -2.64 -5.78 7.43
N VAL A 86 -3.25 -5.58 6.25
CA VAL A 86 -2.61 -4.88 5.12
C VAL A 86 -2.13 -3.49 5.54
N ARG A 87 -2.93 -2.72 6.27
CA ARG A 87 -2.52 -1.38 6.77
C ARG A 87 -1.29 -1.43 7.67
N SER A 88 -1.17 -2.47 8.49
CA SER A 88 -0.04 -2.64 9.41
C SER A 88 1.22 -3.23 8.76
N SER A 89 1.10 -3.95 7.65
CA SER A 89 2.18 -4.75 7.09
C SER A 89 2.60 -4.38 5.67
N ALA A 90 1.78 -3.68 4.91
CA ALA A 90 2.10 -3.31 3.54
C ALA A 90 3.28 -2.35 3.51
N THR A 91 4.13 -2.53 2.50
CA THR A 91 5.27 -1.67 2.24
C THR A 91 5.30 -1.27 0.76
N THR A 92 6.07 -0.24 0.46
CA THR A 92 6.32 0.12 -0.93
C THR A 92 7.19 -0.92 -1.61
N ILE A 93 6.84 -1.25 -2.85
CA ILE A 93 7.70 -2.04 -3.73
C ILE A 93 8.68 -1.15 -4.53
N TYR A 94 8.80 0.13 -4.20
CA TYR A 94 9.77 1.08 -4.77
C TYR A 94 9.60 1.39 -6.26
N HIS A 95 8.35 1.50 -6.74
CA HIS A 95 8.02 1.91 -8.11
C HIS A 95 7.25 3.25 -8.19
N PRO A 96 7.74 4.37 -7.61
CA PRO A 96 7.09 5.66 -7.77
C PRO A 96 7.23 6.17 -9.22
N THR A 97 6.12 6.55 -9.83
CA THR A 97 6.08 7.08 -11.20
C THR A 97 5.04 8.21 -11.31
N GLY A 98 5.07 8.97 -12.40
CA GLY A 98 4.07 10.00 -12.69
C GLY A 98 4.17 11.29 -11.86
N THR A 99 5.30 11.54 -11.20
CA THR A 99 5.53 12.76 -10.41
C THR A 99 5.71 14.02 -11.25
N ALA A 100 6.12 13.87 -12.52
CA ALA A 100 6.09 14.88 -13.56
C ALA A 100 5.35 14.28 -14.76
N ALA A 101 4.01 14.38 -14.73
CA ALA A 101 3.15 13.81 -15.77
C ALA A 101 3.45 14.46 -17.14
N MET A 102 3.41 13.65 -18.20
CA MET A 102 3.48 14.09 -19.61
C MET A 102 2.10 14.38 -20.15
#